data_AF-A0A7J3S0P1-F1
#
_entry.id   AF-A0A7J3S0P1-F1
#
_cell.length_a   1.000
_cell.length_b   1.000
_cell.length_c   1.000
_cell.angle_alpha   90.00
_cell.angle_beta   90.00
_cell.angle_gamma   90.00
#
_symmetry.space_group_name_H-M   'P 1'
#
loop_
_entity.id
_entity.type
_entity.pdbx_description
1 polymer ?
#
loop_
_entity_poly.entity_id
_entity_poly.type
_entity_poly.pdbx_seq_one_letter_code
_entity_poly.pdbx_strand_id
1 'polypeptide(L)'
;MESSQRGRGPGEGGEVSLKDRVAFLMSIKEEGRPVTFEHIFEKVSRDVAFLTGSGVTEGSVMEALGSIASEGYVTKKGGAYYRSEKLDRYVLPLVAGHRDALNRSYYLVFVAERYYPIVADYMLPYLSNRPLSAVKVFSGKKDPIREVEPIFVRYAKYKPKPVHLTVSDASDLMRLVHDHCVDFIPYVHGFEGVPDVFLVDLDLGDEIAGQPDAFRYSKHVALLTYEVLREAGCLPLLKFSGSRGFQVLCRLEPSPKPLDFPTLRSVVRSVQARVEERLVSDEVGRLYPSLHLERPYTTSSVDKKELRAKKVLVDWSSMKPEGDYRAPLSIHYKTGLASLPLEPSQLMSFERAWADPLTIAQGRKDLSFARNLPLTPPEGLLSLL
;
A
#
# COMPACT_ATOMS: atom_id res chain seq x y z
N MET A 1 30.17 14.74 -38.27
CA MET A 1 30.37 14.05 -36.98
C MET A 1 29.47 14.72 -35.96
N GLU A 2 29.00 13.95 -34.98
CA GLU A 2 27.95 14.29 -33.99
C GLU A 2 26.51 14.14 -34.46
N SER A 3 26.12 12.86 -34.54
CA SER A 3 24.76 12.37 -34.46
C SER A 3 24.13 12.76 -33.12
N SER A 4 23.04 13.52 -33.18
CA SER A 4 22.20 13.82 -32.02
C SER A 4 21.49 12.56 -31.53
N GLN A 5 21.80 12.17 -30.30
CA GLN A 5 21.04 11.18 -29.54
C GLN A 5 19.66 11.78 -29.23
N ARG A 6 18.66 11.43 -30.04
CA ARG A 6 17.25 11.54 -29.63
C ARG A 6 16.98 10.47 -28.59
N GLY A 7 16.59 10.91 -27.40
CA GLY A 7 16.16 10.04 -26.31
C GLY A 7 15.06 9.09 -26.78
N ARG A 8 15.25 7.80 -26.48
CA ARG A 8 14.22 6.78 -26.66
C ARG A 8 13.08 7.06 -25.67
N GLY A 9 11.88 7.28 -26.20
CA GLY A 9 10.66 7.37 -25.40
C GLY A 9 10.28 6.01 -24.79
N PRO A 10 9.33 6.00 -23.82
CA PRO A 10 8.83 4.79 -23.20
C PRO A 10 7.88 4.08 -24.16
N GLY A 11 8.36 3.09 -24.93
CA GLY A 11 7.49 2.44 -25.92
C GLY A 11 8.10 1.36 -26.83
N GLU A 12 9.19 0.70 -26.43
CA GLU A 12 9.70 -0.49 -27.15
C GLU A 12 9.80 -1.69 -26.18
N GLY A 13 8.70 -2.03 -25.53
CA GLY A 13 8.56 -3.33 -24.87
C GLY A 13 8.03 -4.34 -25.87
N GLY A 14 8.81 -5.36 -26.25
CA GLY A 14 8.36 -6.44 -27.13
C GLY A 14 7.08 -7.14 -26.63
N GLU A 15 6.42 -7.92 -27.47
CA GLU A 15 5.20 -8.64 -27.08
C GLU A 15 5.48 -9.66 -25.96
N VAL A 16 4.62 -9.73 -24.93
CA VAL A 16 4.74 -10.73 -23.85
C VAL A 16 4.31 -12.10 -24.37
N SER A 17 5.27 -13.00 -24.53
CA SER A 17 5.07 -14.33 -25.12
C SER A 17 4.30 -15.28 -24.19
N LEU A 18 3.87 -16.43 -24.73
CA LEU A 18 3.27 -17.50 -23.92
C LEU A 18 4.26 -18.01 -22.85
N LYS A 19 5.54 -18.15 -23.21
CA LYS A 19 6.63 -18.52 -22.31
C LYS A 19 6.71 -17.54 -21.13
N ASP A 20 6.66 -16.24 -21.42
CA ASP A 20 6.71 -15.18 -20.40
C ASP A 20 5.53 -15.27 -19.42
N ARG A 21 4.33 -15.55 -19.92
CA ARG A 21 3.12 -15.69 -19.09
C ARG A 21 3.19 -16.90 -18.17
N VAL A 22 3.65 -18.04 -18.69
CA VAL A 22 3.84 -19.26 -17.89
C VAL A 22 4.91 -19.00 -16.81
N ALA A 23 6.06 -18.44 -17.20
CA ALA A 23 7.13 -18.09 -16.27
C ALA A 23 6.64 -17.14 -15.16
N PHE A 24 5.89 -16.10 -15.54
CA PHE A 24 5.35 -15.14 -14.59
C PHE A 24 4.34 -15.77 -13.62
N LEU A 25 3.41 -16.60 -14.09
CA LEU A 25 2.49 -17.33 -13.22
C LEU A 25 3.23 -18.24 -12.22
N MET A 26 4.31 -18.90 -12.66
CA MET A 26 5.10 -19.76 -11.79
C MET A 26 5.90 -18.96 -10.74
N SER A 27 6.27 -17.72 -11.04
CA SER A 27 7.08 -16.86 -10.17
C SER A 27 6.36 -16.30 -8.93
N ILE A 28 5.02 -16.47 -8.87
CA ILE A 28 4.17 -16.09 -7.73
C ILE A 28 3.72 -17.30 -6.91
N LYS A 29 4.28 -18.48 -7.20
CA LYS A 29 4.00 -19.70 -6.45
C LYS A 29 4.99 -19.78 -5.31
N GLU A 30 4.55 -20.33 -4.19
CA GLU A 30 5.43 -20.58 -3.05
C GLU A 30 6.52 -21.59 -3.44
N GLU A 31 7.74 -21.36 -2.95
CA GLU A 31 8.85 -22.27 -3.21
C GLU A 31 8.58 -23.65 -2.58
N GLY A 32 8.95 -24.72 -3.29
CA GLY A 32 8.68 -26.09 -2.86
C GLY A 32 7.22 -26.54 -3.00
N ARG A 33 6.29 -25.66 -3.38
CA ARG A 33 4.88 -26.02 -3.55
C ARG A 33 4.59 -26.53 -4.97
N PRO A 34 3.99 -27.73 -5.12
CA PRO A 34 3.66 -28.26 -6.43
C PRO A 34 2.53 -27.49 -7.10
N VAL A 35 2.62 -27.32 -8.41
CA VAL A 35 1.57 -26.78 -9.27
C VAL A 35 1.26 -27.77 -10.38
N THR A 36 -0.01 -28.10 -10.57
CA THR A 36 -0.42 -29.05 -11.62
C THR A 36 -0.49 -28.36 -12.97
N PHE A 37 -0.43 -29.15 -14.04
CA PHE A 37 -0.57 -28.64 -15.40
C PHE A 37 -1.92 -27.97 -15.62
N GLU A 38 -3.00 -28.58 -15.12
CA GLU A 38 -4.37 -28.11 -15.29
C GLU A 38 -4.54 -26.71 -14.68
N HIS A 39 -3.95 -26.47 -13.51
CA HIS A 39 -3.94 -25.14 -12.88
C HIS A 39 -3.19 -24.12 -13.73
N ILE A 40 -2.03 -24.49 -14.29
CA ILE A 40 -1.23 -23.59 -15.15
C ILE A 40 -2.01 -23.27 -16.43
N PHE A 41 -2.54 -24.29 -17.09
CA PHE A 41 -3.32 -24.17 -18.31
C PHE A 41 -4.56 -23.30 -18.10
N GLU A 42 -5.37 -23.56 -17.07
CA GLU A 42 -6.57 -22.76 -16.76
C GLU A 42 -6.23 -21.26 -16.66
N LYS A 43 -5.20 -20.91 -15.88
CA LYS A 43 -4.84 -19.51 -15.63
C LYS A 43 -4.24 -18.84 -16.85
N VAL A 44 -3.30 -19.50 -17.54
CA VAL A 44 -2.62 -18.92 -18.71
C VAL A 44 -3.58 -18.80 -19.88
N SER A 45 -4.40 -19.82 -20.14
CA SER A 45 -5.38 -19.82 -21.23
C SER A 45 -6.40 -18.71 -21.08
N ARG A 46 -6.89 -18.47 -19.85
CA ARG A 46 -7.80 -17.36 -19.55
C ARG A 46 -7.14 -16.01 -19.86
N ASP A 47 -5.91 -15.80 -19.40
CA ASP A 47 -5.19 -14.53 -19.57
C ASP A 47 -4.87 -14.26 -21.05
N VAL A 48 -4.46 -15.28 -21.82
CA VAL A 48 -4.17 -15.15 -23.26
C VAL A 48 -5.45 -14.93 -24.06
N ALA A 49 -6.50 -15.72 -23.82
CA ALA A 49 -7.77 -15.57 -24.52
C ALA A 49 -8.36 -14.16 -24.37
N PHE A 50 -8.21 -13.56 -23.18
CA PHE A 50 -8.64 -12.18 -22.95
C PHE A 50 -7.86 -11.16 -23.80
N LEU A 51 -6.55 -11.36 -23.97
CA LEU A 51 -5.69 -10.38 -24.65
C LEU A 51 -5.71 -10.51 -26.17
N THR A 52 -5.79 -11.73 -26.69
CA THR A 52 -5.67 -12.00 -28.13
C THR A 52 -7.01 -12.29 -28.79
N GLY A 53 -8.07 -12.49 -28.00
CA GLY A 53 -9.36 -13.00 -28.48
C GLY A 53 -9.32 -14.46 -28.94
N SER A 54 -8.15 -15.11 -28.89
CA SER A 54 -7.91 -16.47 -29.35
C SER A 54 -7.39 -17.33 -28.20
N GLY A 55 -7.92 -18.54 -28.06
CA GLY A 55 -7.45 -19.49 -27.05
C GLY A 55 -6.03 -19.99 -27.33
N VAL A 56 -5.43 -20.64 -26.34
CA VAL A 56 -4.21 -21.44 -26.50
C VAL A 56 -4.55 -22.92 -26.35
N THR A 57 -3.73 -23.78 -26.94
CA THR A 57 -3.89 -25.22 -26.83
C THR A 57 -3.06 -25.75 -25.66
N GLU A 58 -3.44 -26.91 -25.12
CA GLU A 58 -2.63 -27.57 -24.09
C GLU A 58 -1.20 -27.84 -24.58
N GLY A 59 -1.06 -28.20 -25.86
CA GLY A 59 0.24 -28.45 -26.49
C GLY A 59 1.17 -27.24 -26.47
N SER A 60 0.67 -26.03 -26.78
CA SER A 60 1.52 -24.83 -26.75
C SER A 60 1.91 -24.42 -25.33
N VAL A 61 1.02 -24.62 -24.34
CA VAL A 61 1.35 -24.39 -22.93
C VAL A 61 2.35 -25.43 -22.42
N MET A 62 2.23 -26.69 -22.83
CA MET A 62 3.22 -27.73 -22.52
C MET A 62 4.59 -27.43 -23.14
N GLU A 63 4.63 -26.93 -24.37
CA GLU A 63 5.87 -26.52 -25.04
C GLU A 63 6.53 -25.35 -24.29
N ALA A 64 5.76 -24.33 -23.92
CA ALA A 64 6.24 -23.20 -23.13
C ALA A 64 6.78 -23.66 -21.75
N LEU A 65 6.07 -24.58 -21.07
CA LEU A 65 6.53 -25.21 -19.84
C LEU A 65 7.82 -26.02 -20.03
N GLY A 66 7.91 -26.79 -21.11
CA GLY A 66 9.09 -27.56 -21.49
C GLY A 66 10.31 -26.66 -21.72
N SER A 67 10.12 -25.53 -22.41
CA SER A 67 11.15 -24.52 -22.63
C SER A 67 11.68 -23.98 -21.30
N ILE A 68 10.81 -23.45 -20.42
CA ILE A 68 11.29 -22.89 -19.12
C ILE A 68 11.85 -23.97 -18.19
N ALA A 69 11.41 -25.23 -18.33
CA ALA A 69 11.98 -26.35 -17.59
C ALA A 69 13.38 -26.73 -18.09
N SER A 70 13.59 -26.72 -19.41
CA SER A 70 14.91 -26.99 -20.01
C SER A 70 15.95 -25.93 -19.65
N GLU A 71 15.52 -24.69 -19.46
CA GLU A 71 16.35 -23.57 -18.97
C GLU A 71 16.57 -23.62 -17.44
N GLY A 72 15.93 -24.56 -16.76
CA GLY A 72 16.06 -24.78 -15.32
C GLY A 72 15.32 -23.75 -14.47
N TYR A 73 14.37 -23.00 -15.03
CA TYR A 73 13.54 -22.07 -14.26
C TYR A 73 12.45 -22.79 -13.46
N VAL A 74 12.00 -23.94 -13.96
CA VAL A 74 11.00 -24.79 -13.31
C VAL A 74 11.50 -26.24 -13.32
N THR A 75 11.20 -27.01 -12.28
CA THR A 75 11.47 -28.44 -12.24
C THR A 75 10.16 -29.23 -12.29
N LYS A 76 10.17 -30.36 -13.01
CA LYS A 76 9.03 -31.28 -13.08
C LYS A 76 9.31 -32.52 -12.23
N LYS A 77 8.47 -32.79 -11.23
CA LYS A 77 8.60 -33.96 -10.35
C LYS A 77 7.22 -34.54 -10.05
N GLY A 78 7.03 -35.83 -10.30
CA GLY A 78 5.76 -36.52 -10.01
C GLY A 78 4.55 -35.92 -10.73
N GLY A 79 4.72 -35.43 -11.96
CA GLY A 79 3.64 -34.80 -12.74
C GLY A 79 3.34 -33.34 -12.38
N ALA A 80 3.92 -32.80 -11.31
CA ALA A 80 3.78 -31.40 -10.90
C ALA A 80 5.02 -30.57 -11.27
N TYR A 81 4.83 -29.25 -11.30
CA TYR A 81 5.85 -28.24 -11.58
C TYR A 81 6.17 -27.44 -10.33
N TYR A 82 7.45 -27.11 -10.15
CA TYR A 82 7.97 -26.36 -9.01
C TYR A 82 8.84 -25.22 -9.52
N ARG A 83 8.67 -24.01 -8.99
CA ARG A 83 9.57 -22.90 -9.29
C ARG A 83 10.99 -23.20 -8.81
N SER A 84 11.97 -22.59 -9.45
CA SER A 84 13.35 -22.52 -8.97
C SER A 84 13.73 -21.07 -8.64
N GLU A 85 14.81 -20.88 -7.89
CA GLU A 85 15.39 -19.55 -7.65
C GLU A 85 15.81 -18.83 -8.94
N LYS A 86 16.14 -19.56 -10.02
CA LYS A 86 16.58 -18.96 -11.30
C LYS A 86 15.45 -18.23 -12.02
N LEU A 87 14.20 -18.64 -11.79
CA LEU A 87 13.02 -18.06 -12.43
C LEU A 87 12.92 -16.55 -12.19
N ASP A 88 13.30 -16.10 -11.00
CA ASP A 88 13.24 -14.69 -10.62
C ASP A 88 14.11 -13.81 -11.51
N ARG A 89 15.30 -14.31 -11.89
CA ARG A 89 16.22 -13.59 -12.77
C ARG A 89 15.65 -13.41 -14.17
N TYR A 90 14.82 -14.35 -14.63
CA TYR A 90 14.10 -14.26 -15.89
C TYR A 90 12.93 -13.28 -15.81
N VAL A 91 12.16 -13.35 -14.73
CA VAL A 91 10.90 -12.59 -14.59
C VAL A 91 11.12 -11.13 -14.19
N LEU A 92 12.17 -10.80 -13.44
CA LEU A 92 12.42 -9.42 -13.01
C LEU A 92 12.52 -8.41 -14.18
N PRO A 93 13.31 -8.66 -15.26
CA PRO A 93 13.34 -7.78 -16.43
C PRO A 93 11.98 -7.68 -17.14
N LEU A 94 11.24 -8.81 -17.23
CA LEU A 94 9.90 -8.85 -17.82
C LEU A 94 8.92 -7.95 -17.06
N VAL A 95 8.93 -8.01 -15.72
CA VAL A 95 8.09 -7.16 -14.87
C VAL A 95 8.44 -5.68 -15.02
N ALA A 96 9.72 -5.35 -15.17
CA ALA A 96 10.17 -3.97 -15.36
C ALA A 96 9.78 -3.40 -16.73
N GLY A 97 9.80 -4.21 -17.79
CA GLY A 97 9.51 -3.77 -19.16
C GLY A 97 8.03 -3.82 -19.56
N HIS A 98 7.23 -4.68 -18.91
CA HIS A 98 5.92 -5.09 -19.43
C HIS A 98 4.80 -5.12 -18.40
N ARG A 99 4.92 -4.36 -17.31
CA ARG A 99 3.96 -4.35 -16.19
C ARG A 99 2.49 -4.32 -16.63
N ASP A 100 2.14 -3.48 -17.60
CA ASP A 100 0.74 -3.28 -18.03
C ASP A 100 0.19 -4.41 -18.93
N ALA A 101 1.06 -5.29 -19.44
CA ALA A 101 0.69 -6.45 -20.24
C ALA A 101 0.63 -7.76 -19.42
N LEU A 102 1.04 -7.69 -18.15
CA LEU A 102 1.03 -8.79 -17.19
C LEU A 102 -0.22 -8.73 -16.31
N ASN A 103 -0.60 -9.89 -15.76
CA ASN A 103 -1.71 -9.98 -14.82
C ASN A 103 -1.42 -9.17 -13.54
N ARG A 104 -2.21 -8.14 -13.28
CA ARG A 104 -2.00 -7.20 -12.17
C ARG A 104 -2.03 -7.87 -10.81
N SER A 105 -2.93 -8.83 -10.60
CA SER A 105 -2.99 -9.56 -9.32
C SER A 105 -1.72 -10.37 -9.07
N TYR A 106 -1.18 -11.00 -10.12
CA TYR A 106 0.07 -11.75 -10.03
C TYR A 106 1.24 -10.80 -9.79
N TYR A 107 1.25 -9.63 -10.44
CA TYR A 107 2.26 -8.60 -10.20
C TYR A 107 2.28 -8.17 -8.73
N LEU A 108 1.12 -7.92 -8.13
CA LEU A 108 1.05 -7.53 -6.72
C LEU A 108 1.61 -8.62 -5.79
N VAL A 109 1.29 -9.89 -6.03
CA VAL A 109 1.84 -11.02 -5.24
C VAL A 109 3.35 -11.16 -5.49
N PHE A 110 3.80 -11.09 -6.73
CA PHE A 110 5.21 -11.12 -7.12
C PHE A 110 6.02 -10.07 -6.38
N VAL A 111 5.51 -8.83 -6.35
CA VAL A 111 6.15 -7.72 -5.66
C VAL A 111 6.14 -7.95 -4.14
N ALA A 112 4.99 -8.35 -3.57
CA ALA A 112 4.86 -8.61 -2.15
C ALA A 112 5.83 -9.68 -1.64
N GLU A 113 5.99 -10.81 -2.37
CA GLU A 113 6.92 -11.88 -2.01
C GLU A 113 8.38 -11.44 -1.92
N ARG A 114 8.78 -10.43 -2.69
CA ARG A 114 10.16 -9.92 -2.73
C ARG A 114 10.38 -8.73 -1.82
N TYR A 115 9.33 -7.95 -1.60
CA TYR A 115 9.37 -6.73 -0.81
C TYR A 115 9.25 -7.01 0.69
N TYR A 116 8.27 -7.80 1.11
CA TYR A 116 7.98 -7.99 2.53
C TYR A 116 9.12 -8.65 3.33
N PRO A 117 9.91 -9.60 2.80
CA PRO A 117 11.07 -10.12 3.53
C PRO A 117 12.10 -9.04 3.91
N ILE A 118 12.18 -7.95 3.13
CA ILE A 118 13.14 -6.87 3.33
C ILE A 118 12.61 -5.86 4.36
N VAL A 119 11.30 -5.59 4.34
CA VAL A 119 10.69 -4.55 5.19
C VAL A 119 10.01 -5.09 6.45
N ALA A 120 9.90 -6.42 6.61
CA ALA A 120 9.16 -7.05 7.72
C ALA A 120 9.54 -6.46 9.07
N ASP A 121 10.83 -6.38 9.38
CA ASP A 121 11.33 -5.86 10.67
C ASP A 121 10.93 -4.41 10.96
N TYR A 122 10.73 -3.59 9.93
CA TYR A 122 10.29 -2.20 10.05
C TYR A 122 8.76 -2.10 10.19
N MET A 123 8.03 -3.09 9.68
CA MET A 123 6.57 -3.13 9.64
C MET A 123 5.96 -3.80 10.87
N LEU A 124 6.62 -4.81 11.43
CA LEU A 124 6.15 -5.59 12.60
C LEU A 124 5.78 -4.76 13.84
N PRO A 125 6.45 -3.64 14.18
CA PRO A 125 6.05 -2.78 15.29
C PRO A 125 4.61 -2.22 15.16
N TYR A 126 4.07 -2.19 13.94
CA TYR A 126 2.71 -1.71 13.65
C TYR A 126 1.69 -2.84 13.49
N LEU A 127 2.13 -4.09 13.35
CA LEU A 127 1.25 -5.26 13.14
C LEU A 127 1.08 -6.12 14.39
N SER A 128 2.14 -6.20 15.20
CA SER A 128 2.19 -7.08 16.36
C SER A 128 1.28 -6.61 17.49
N ASN A 129 0.84 -7.57 18.31
CA ASN A 129 0.02 -7.36 19.51
C ASN A 129 -1.32 -6.64 19.28
N ARG A 130 -1.89 -6.76 18.08
CA ARG A 130 -3.21 -6.20 17.75
C ARG A 130 -3.94 -7.04 16.70
N PRO A 131 -5.27 -6.92 16.61
CA PRO A 131 -6.02 -7.39 15.46
C PRO A 131 -5.62 -6.63 14.19
N LEU A 132 -5.68 -7.30 13.05
CA LEU A 132 -5.53 -6.66 11.75
C LEU A 132 -6.47 -7.25 10.70
N SER A 133 -6.75 -6.47 9.66
CA SER A 133 -7.30 -6.98 8.41
C SER A 133 -6.17 -7.15 7.39
N ALA A 134 -6.31 -8.12 6.49
CA ALA A 134 -5.46 -8.26 5.32
C ALA A 134 -6.29 -8.31 4.03
N VAL A 135 -5.75 -7.84 2.91
CA VAL A 135 -6.42 -7.90 1.60
C VAL A 135 -5.71 -8.92 0.72
N LYS A 136 -6.43 -10.00 0.42
CA LYS A 136 -6.02 -10.96 -0.62
C LYS A 136 -6.37 -10.41 -1.99
N VAL A 137 -5.49 -10.63 -2.96
CA VAL A 137 -5.72 -10.18 -4.35
C VAL A 137 -5.81 -11.34 -5.31
N PHE A 138 -6.84 -11.29 -6.15
CA PHE A 138 -7.08 -12.25 -7.23
C PHE A 138 -7.34 -11.49 -8.53
N SER A 139 -7.21 -12.18 -9.67
CA SER A 139 -7.53 -11.60 -10.97
C SER A 139 -9.02 -11.25 -11.04
N GLY A 140 -9.35 -10.14 -11.69
CA GLY A 140 -10.74 -9.75 -11.92
C GLY A 140 -11.53 -10.78 -12.72
N LYS A 141 -12.86 -10.77 -12.54
CA LYS A 141 -13.77 -11.69 -13.24
C LYS A 141 -14.06 -11.25 -14.68
N LYS A 142 -14.02 -9.94 -14.96
CA LYS A 142 -14.29 -9.37 -16.29
C LYS A 142 -12.99 -9.12 -17.06
N ASP A 143 -12.03 -8.46 -16.42
CA ASP A 143 -10.69 -8.24 -16.97
C ASP A 143 -9.65 -8.91 -16.06
N PRO A 144 -9.22 -10.15 -16.37
CA PRO A 144 -8.24 -10.85 -15.55
C PRO A 144 -6.85 -10.22 -15.58
N ILE A 145 -6.57 -9.29 -16.51
CA ILE A 145 -5.27 -8.67 -16.69
C ILE A 145 -5.15 -7.40 -15.84
N ARG A 146 -6.14 -6.50 -15.91
CA ARG A 146 -6.06 -5.16 -15.32
C ARG A 146 -6.84 -5.02 -14.02
N GLU A 147 -7.94 -5.76 -13.86
CA GLU A 147 -8.74 -5.71 -12.64
C GLU A 147 -8.16 -6.61 -11.55
N VAL A 148 -8.37 -6.18 -10.30
CA VAL A 148 -8.04 -6.95 -9.10
C VAL A 148 -9.33 -7.15 -8.32
N GLU A 149 -9.65 -8.39 -8.00
CA GLU A 149 -10.71 -8.78 -7.08
C GLU A 149 -10.12 -8.89 -5.66
N PRO A 150 -10.42 -7.96 -4.75
CA PRO A 150 -9.92 -8.01 -3.38
C PRO A 150 -10.83 -8.86 -2.48
N ILE A 151 -10.23 -9.66 -1.59
CA ILE A 151 -10.94 -10.29 -0.48
C ILE A 151 -10.38 -9.75 0.84
N PHE A 152 -11.22 -9.07 1.61
CA PHE A 152 -10.87 -8.54 2.92
C PHE A 152 -11.02 -9.63 3.98
N VAL A 153 -9.89 -10.02 4.59
CA VAL A 153 -9.83 -11.07 5.62
C VAL A 153 -9.56 -10.43 6.96
N ARG A 154 -10.49 -10.59 7.90
CA ARG A 154 -10.39 -10.04 9.26
C ARG A 154 -10.12 -11.10 10.32
N TYR A 155 -10.41 -12.36 10.00
CA TYR A 155 -10.40 -13.46 10.94
C TYR A 155 -9.62 -14.63 10.36
N ALA A 156 -8.72 -15.20 11.17
CA ALA A 156 -8.05 -16.47 10.85
C ALA A 156 -9.03 -17.66 10.93
N LYS A 157 -10.08 -17.54 11.75
CA LYS A 157 -11.12 -18.55 11.95
C LYS A 157 -12.45 -17.86 12.27
N TYR A 158 -13.55 -18.29 11.62
CA TYR A 158 -14.88 -17.68 11.82
C TYR A 158 -15.76 -18.43 12.83
N LYS A 159 -15.62 -19.76 12.93
CA LYS A 159 -16.47 -20.62 13.76
C LYS A 159 -15.60 -21.46 14.71
N PRO A 160 -16.05 -21.76 15.94
CA PRO A 160 -17.35 -21.41 16.53
C PRO A 160 -17.43 -19.95 17.02
N LYS A 161 -16.29 -19.30 17.24
CA LYS A 161 -16.19 -17.85 17.50
C LYS A 161 -15.12 -17.26 16.56
N PRO A 162 -15.30 -16.00 16.12
CA PRO A 162 -14.28 -15.32 15.32
C PRO A 162 -12.97 -15.19 16.09
N VAL A 163 -11.86 -15.53 15.44
CA VAL A 163 -10.50 -15.30 15.91
C VAL A 163 -9.86 -14.32 14.95
N HIS A 164 -9.51 -13.14 15.43
CA HIS A 164 -8.89 -12.10 14.61
C HIS A 164 -7.63 -12.61 13.93
N LEU A 165 -7.37 -12.06 12.74
CA LEU A 165 -6.10 -12.25 12.08
C LEU A 165 -5.01 -11.47 12.84
N THR A 166 -3.83 -12.07 12.94
CA THR A 166 -2.68 -11.50 13.66
C THR A 166 -1.40 -11.76 12.85
N VAL A 167 -0.40 -10.91 13.06
CA VAL A 167 0.95 -11.09 12.56
C VAL A 167 1.91 -10.75 13.69
N SER A 168 2.61 -11.76 14.21
CA SER A 168 3.52 -11.59 15.35
C SER A 168 4.98 -11.46 14.92
N ASP A 169 5.32 -12.05 13.78
CA ASP A 169 6.68 -12.11 13.24
C ASP A 169 6.69 -12.15 11.70
N ALA A 170 7.89 -12.16 11.13
CA ALA A 170 8.08 -12.18 9.67
C ALA A 170 7.55 -13.47 9.03
N SER A 171 7.54 -14.60 9.75
CA SER A 171 7.02 -15.87 9.23
C SER A 171 5.51 -15.81 9.10
N ASP A 172 4.81 -15.25 10.09
CA ASP A 172 3.36 -14.99 10.01
C ASP A 172 3.01 -14.07 8.84
N LEU A 173 3.78 -13.00 8.66
CA LEU A 173 3.61 -12.08 7.54
C LEU A 173 3.73 -12.82 6.20
N MET A 174 4.81 -13.56 6.01
CA MET A 174 5.08 -14.27 4.76
C MET A 174 4.08 -15.39 4.49
N ARG A 175 3.61 -16.10 5.52
CA ARG A 175 2.52 -17.07 5.38
C ARG A 175 1.26 -16.44 4.79
N LEU A 176 0.93 -15.21 5.18
CA LEU A 176 -0.19 -14.47 4.59
C LEU A 176 0.11 -14.00 3.17
N VAL A 177 1.34 -13.58 2.88
CA VAL A 177 1.76 -13.20 1.51
C VAL A 177 1.62 -14.39 0.55
N HIS A 178 2.05 -15.60 0.96
CA HIS A 178 1.86 -16.82 0.17
C HIS A 178 0.39 -17.24 0.02
N ASP A 179 -0.49 -16.71 0.88
CA ASP A 179 -1.95 -16.79 0.77
C ASP A 179 -2.55 -15.56 0.03
N HIS A 180 -1.71 -14.89 -0.77
CA HIS A 180 -2.01 -13.76 -1.63
C HIS A 180 -2.40 -12.45 -0.90
N CYS A 181 -2.15 -12.33 0.40
CA CYS A 181 -2.34 -11.08 1.12
C CYS A 181 -1.25 -10.07 0.75
N VAL A 182 -1.64 -8.89 0.27
CA VAL A 182 -0.68 -7.83 -0.10
C VAL A 182 -0.85 -6.55 0.70
N ASP A 183 -2.01 -6.32 1.31
CA ASP A 183 -2.30 -5.09 2.07
C ASP A 183 -2.66 -5.47 3.51
N PHE A 184 -1.90 -4.97 4.49
CA PHE A 184 -2.08 -5.20 5.92
C PHE A 184 -2.55 -3.92 6.62
N ILE A 185 -3.65 -4.04 7.34
CA ILE A 185 -4.44 -2.93 7.89
C ILE A 185 -4.71 -3.21 9.38
N PRO A 186 -3.75 -2.93 10.28
CA PRO A 186 -3.92 -3.07 11.71
C PRO A 186 -5.00 -2.16 12.28
N TYR A 187 -5.56 -2.58 13.42
CA TYR A 187 -6.44 -1.73 14.21
C TYR A 187 -5.64 -0.68 14.99
N VAL A 188 -6.25 0.46 15.32
CA VAL A 188 -5.63 1.55 16.10
C VAL A 188 -5.52 1.24 17.60
N HIS A 189 -5.85 0.01 18.00
CA HIS A 189 -5.85 -0.48 19.37
C HIS A 189 -5.32 -1.92 19.43
N GLY A 190 -4.80 -2.31 20.60
CA GLY A 190 -4.46 -3.71 20.91
C GLY A 190 -5.71 -4.56 21.23
N PHE A 191 -5.52 -5.81 21.67
CA PHE A 191 -6.64 -6.72 22.00
C PHE A 191 -7.55 -6.23 23.14
N GLU A 192 -7.03 -5.39 24.03
CA GLU A 192 -7.79 -4.78 25.14
C GLU A 192 -8.78 -3.69 24.68
N GLY A 193 -8.76 -3.30 23.40
CA GLY A 193 -9.69 -2.30 22.85
C GLY A 193 -9.35 -0.84 23.18
N VAL A 194 -8.30 -0.60 23.96
CA VAL A 194 -7.81 0.74 24.29
C VAL A 194 -6.94 1.27 23.14
N PRO A 195 -7.21 2.47 22.59
CA PRO A 195 -6.42 3.01 21.50
C PRO A 195 -4.99 3.28 21.96
N ASP A 196 -4.03 2.81 21.15
CA ASP A 196 -2.61 3.02 21.34
C ASP A 196 -1.94 3.65 20.10
N VAL A 197 -2.76 3.95 19.09
CA VAL A 197 -2.40 4.72 17.91
C VAL A 197 -3.40 5.86 17.74
N PHE A 198 -2.90 7.09 17.73
CA PHE A 198 -3.62 8.26 17.27
C PHE A 198 -3.30 8.48 15.78
N LEU A 199 -4.33 8.73 14.96
CA LEU A 199 -4.19 8.89 13.52
C LEU A 199 -5.02 10.07 13.04
N VAL A 200 -4.40 10.92 12.22
CA VAL A 200 -5.06 11.92 11.39
C VAL A 200 -4.89 11.49 9.94
N ASP A 201 -6.00 11.20 9.24
CA ASP A 201 -5.99 10.88 7.81
C ASP A 201 -6.38 12.12 6.99
N LEU A 202 -5.63 12.40 5.93
CA LEU A 202 -5.78 13.62 5.14
C LEU A 202 -6.21 13.27 3.72
N ASP A 203 -7.48 13.58 3.43
CA ASP A 203 -8.11 13.26 2.16
C ASP A 203 -8.52 14.53 1.41
N LEU A 204 -8.04 14.65 0.17
CA LEU A 204 -8.51 15.70 -0.72
C LEU A 204 -9.94 15.43 -1.17
N GLY A 205 -10.79 16.47 -1.13
CA GLY A 205 -12.08 16.47 -1.80
C GLY A 205 -11.95 16.18 -3.30
N ASP A 206 -12.97 15.51 -3.86
CA ASP A 206 -12.89 14.98 -5.23
C ASP A 206 -12.77 16.05 -6.31
N GLU A 207 -13.27 17.28 -6.08
CA GLU A 207 -13.10 18.38 -7.04
C GLU A 207 -11.66 18.91 -7.03
N ILE A 208 -10.94 18.83 -5.90
CA ILE A 208 -9.52 19.24 -5.82
C ILE A 208 -8.60 18.14 -6.35
N ALA A 209 -8.88 16.87 -6.04
CA ALA A 209 -7.93 15.78 -6.18
C ALA A 209 -7.34 15.58 -7.60
N GLY A 210 -8.03 16.06 -8.64
CA GLY A 210 -7.58 16.00 -10.03
C GLY A 210 -6.92 17.27 -10.58
N GLN A 211 -6.87 18.35 -9.79
CA GLN A 211 -6.36 19.65 -10.25
C GLN A 211 -4.82 19.71 -10.23
N PRO A 212 -4.21 20.57 -11.05
CA PRO A 212 -2.78 20.90 -10.93
C PRO A 212 -2.48 21.35 -9.48
N ASP A 213 -1.29 21.01 -8.97
CA ASP A 213 -0.87 21.29 -7.59
C ASP A 213 -1.64 20.59 -6.46
N ALA A 214 -2.71 19.84 -6.71
CA ALA A 214 -3.50 19.17 -5.66
C ALA A 214 -2.64 18.30 -4.73
N PHE A 215 -1.70 17.55 -5.32
CA PHE A 215 -0.77 16.72 -4.55
C PHE A 215 0.28 17.54 -3.78
N ARG A 216 0.72 18.68 -4.33
CA ARG A 216 1.61 19.62 -3.63
C ARG A 216 0.90 20.27 -2.45
N TYR A 217 -0.37 20.62 -2.63
CA TYR A 217 -1.22 21.15 -1.58
C TYR A 217 -1.49 20.13 -0.47
N SER A 218 -1.78 18.85 -0.80
CA SER A 218 -1.96 17.84 0.26
C SER A 218 -0.69 17.59 1.08
N LYS A 219 0.49 17.66 0.45
CA LYS A 219 1.78 17.67 1.17
C LYS A 219 1.86 18.84 2.14
N HIS A 220 1.48 20.04 1.69
CA HIS A 220 1.52 21.23 2.53
C HIS A 220 0.63 21.08 3.78
N VAL A 221 -0.62 20.64 3.60
CA VAL A 221 -1.55 20.37 4.71
C VAL A 221 -1.00 19.28 5.66
N ALA A 222 -0.36 18.25 5.11
CA ALA A 222 0.26 17.19 5.91
C ALA A 222 1.47 17.68 6.73
N LEU A 223 2.27 18.60 6.18
CA LEU A 223 3.37 19.24 6.92
C LEU A 223 2.84 20.06 8.09
N LEU A 224 1.84 20.92 7.85
CA LEU A 224 1.23 21.73 8.91
C LEU A 224 0.60 20.86 10.00
N THR A 225 -0.06 19.75 9.62
CA THR A 225 -0.62 18.78 10.57
C THR A 225 0.48 18.15 11.43
N TYR A 226 1.60 17.76 10.82
CA TYR A 226 2.76 17.25 11.54
C TYR A 226 3.34 18.28 12.51
N GLU A 227 3.50 19.54 12.09
CA GLU A 227 4.03 20.63 12.91
C GLU A 227 3.13 20.95 14.10
N VAL A 228 1.81 21.05 13.90
CA VAL A 228 0.83 21.26 14.97
C VAL A 228 0.97 20.19 16.06
N LEU A 229 1.12 18.92 15.68
CA LEU A 229 1.32 17.83 16.63
C LEU A 229 2.69 17.92 17.32
N ARG A 230 3.76 18.25 16.58
CA ARG A 230 5.11 18.41 17.16
C ARG A 230 5.17 19.52 18.21
N GLU A 231 4.56 20.66 17.93
CA GLU A 231 4.51 21.81 18.84
C GLU A 231 3.70 21.52 20.10
N ALA A 232 2.68 20.66 19.99
CA ALA A 232 1.95 20.11 21.12
C ALA A 232 2.76 19.07 21.93
N GLY A 233 4.04 18.84 21.60
CA GLY A 233 4.88 17.87 22.30
C GLY A 233 4.68 16.42 21.86
N CYS A 234 3.93 16.17 20.78
CA CYS A 234 3.76 14.82 20.24
C CYS A 234 4.98 14.38 19.41
N LEU A 235 5.11 13.07 19.21
CA LEU A 235 6.15 12.43 18.40
C LEU A 235 5.52 11.76 17.15
N PRO A 236 4.95 12.53 16.21
CA PRO A 236 4.27 12.01 15.04
C PRO A 236 5.22 11.37 14.02
N LEU A 237 4.71 10.36 13.32
CA LEU A 237 5.21 9.86 12.06
C LEU A 237 4.31 10.35 10.92
N LEU A 238 4.94 10.95 9.92
CA LEU A 238 4.29 11.31 8.66
C LEU A 238 4.48 10.18 7.65
N LYS A 239 3.42 9.83 6.91
CA LYS A 239 3.51 8.85 5.82
C LYS A 239 2.60 9.16 4.65
N PHE A 240 3.02 8.77 3.46
CA PHE A 240 2.13 8.61 2.32
C PHE A 240 1.23 7.38 2.53
N SER A 241 -0.07 7.48 2.21
CA SER A 241 -1.03 6.39 2.50
C SER A 241 -0.93 5.19 1.56
N GLY A 242 -0.12 5.29 0.50
CA GLY A 242 -0.04 4.34 -0.61
C GLY A 242 -1.03 4.64 -1.75
N SER A 243 -1.86 5.69 -1.62
CA SER A 243 -2.87 6.05 -2.62
C SER A 243 -2.79 7.50 -3.06
N ARG A 244 -3.59 8.41 -2.48
CA ARG A 244 -3.67 9.82 -2.89
C ARG A 244 -3.26 10.81 -1.80
N GLY A 245 -3.42 10.42 -0.54
CA GLY A 245 -3.28 11.29 0.63
C GLY A 245 -2.10 10.94 1.52
N PHE A 246 -2.07 11.63 2.66
CA PHE A 246 -1.06 11.49 3.69
C PHE A 246 -1.73 11.21 5.03
N GLN A 247 -0.99 10.56 5.91
CA GLN A 247 -1.43 10.25 7.25
C GLN A 247 -0.36 10.72 8.23
N VAL A 248 -0.80 11.28 9.36
CA VAL A 248 0.07 11.63 10.48
C VAL A 248 -0.38 10.82 11.68
N LEU A 249 0.52 10.02 12.25
CA LEU A 249 0.19 9.09 13.33
C LEU A 249 1.13 9.22 14.52
N CYS A 250 0.61 9.00 15.73
CA CYS A 250 1.39 8.92 16.96
C CYS A 250 1.12 7.55 17.60
N ARG A 251 2.16 6.90 18.12
CA ARG A 251 1.97 5.81 19.09
C ARG A 251 1.82 6.42 20.48
N LEU A 252 0.91 5.91 21.28
CA LEU A 252 0.64 6.48 22.61
C LEU A 252 1.40 5.71 23.69
N GLU A 253 1.92 6.45 24.67
CA GLU A 253 2.43 5.83 25.89
C GLU A 253 1.28 5.16 26.68
N PRO A 254 1.51 3.98 27.26
CA PRO A 254 0.60 3.43 28.25
C PRO A 254 0.43 4.41 29.41
N SER A 255 -0.82 4.68 29.79
CA SER A 255 -1.15 5.59 30.89
C SER A 255 -2.19 4.96 31.82
N PRO A 256 -2.16 5.25 33.13
CA PRO A 256 -3.21 4.84 34.06
C PRO A 256 -4.61 5.34 33.67
N LYS A 257 -4.67 6.46 32.94
CA LYS A 257 -5.90 7.04 32.39
C LYS A 257 -5.74 7.16 30.88
N PRO A 258 -5.93 6.08 30.12
CA PRO A 258 -5.78 6.11 28.67
C PRO A 258 -6.83 7.03 28.04
N LEU A 259 -6.47 7.66 26.92
CA LEU A 259 -7.39 8.48 26.15
C LEU A 259 -8.41 7.59 25.46
N ASP A 260 -9.69 7.99 25.51
CA ASP A 260 -10.76 7.28 24.81
C ASP A 260 -10.95 7.80 23.37
N PHE A 261 -11.67 7.03 22.55
CA PHE A 261 -11.96 7.43 21.17
C PHE A 261 -12.70 8.78 21.04
N PRO A 262 -13.73 9.11 21.85
CA PRO A 262 -14.32 10.44 21.86
C PRO A 262 -13.30 11.57 22.06
N THR A 263 -12.39 11.44 23.02
CA THR A 263 -11.35 12.42 23.30
C THR A 263 -10.41 12.56 22.11
N LEU A 264 -9.92 11.45 21.56
CA LEU A 264 -9.05 11.46 20.38
C LEU A 264 -9.73 12.11 19.17
N ARG A 265 -11.03 11.88 18.94
CA ARG A 265 -11.79 12.56 17.89
C ARG A 265 -11.85 14.08 18.10
N SER A 266 -12.01 14.53 19.33
CA SER A 266 -11.96 15.97 19.65
C SER A 266 -10.58 16.56 19.37
N VAL A 267 -9.50 15.83 19.69
CA VAL A 267 -8.13 16.24 19.35
C VAL A 267 -7.97 16.42 17.83
N VAL A 268 -8.46 15.49 17.00
CA VAL A 268 -8.40 15.65 15.52
C VAL A 268 -9.10 16.92 15.05
N ARG A 269 -10.24 17.28 15.66
CA ARG A 269 -10.97 18.53 15.33
C ARG A 269 -10.16 19.77 15.73
N SER A 270 -9.52 19.75 16.88
CA SER A 270 -8.62 20.84 17.29
C SER A 270 -7.39 20.95 16.38
N VAL A 271 -6.82 19.83 15.95
CA VAL A 271 -5.73 19.81 14.94
C VAL A 271 -6.20 20.47 13.65
N GLN A 272 -7.39 20.12 13.16
CA GLN A 272 -7.97 20.74 11.96
C GLN A 272 -8.11 22.26 12.11
N ALA A 273 -8.61 22.75 13.24
CA ALA A 273 -8.76 24.18 13.48
C ALA A 273 -7.41 24.91 13.44
N ARG A 274 -6.38 24.39 14.10
CA ARG A 274 -5.02 24.98 14.09
C ARG A 274 -4.37 24.92 12.71
N VAL A 275 -4.62 23.87 11.93
CA VAL A 275 -4.14 23.77 10.54
C VAL A 275 -4.85 24.80 9.66
N GLU A 276 -6.16 25.00 9.81
CA GLU A 276 -6.92 26.02 9.08
C GLU A 276 -6.38 27.43 9.33
N GLU A 277 -6.07 27.77 10.59
CA GLU A 277 -5.47 29.06 10.95
C GLU A 277 -4.15 29.32 10.20
N ARG A 278 -3.27 28.31 10.11
CA ARG A 278 -2.01 28.40 9.36
C ARG A 278 -2.24 28.54 7.85
N LEU A 279 -3.14 27.76 7.28
CA LEU A 279 -3.47 27.83 5.85
C LEU A 279 -4.02 29.22 5.46
N VAL A 280 -4.77 29.86 6.35
CA VAL A 280 -5.22 31.24 6.14
C VAL A 280 -4.04 32.21 6.19
N SER A 281 -3.13 32.05 7.16
CA SER A 281 -1.93 32.88 7.31
C SER A 281 -0.96 32.75 6.14
N ASP A 282 -0.83 31.56 5.55
CA ASP A 282 0.08 31.28 4.43
C ASP A 282 -0.42 31.83 3.09
N GLU A 283 -1.60 32.46 3.05
CA GLU A 283 -2.24 32.95 1.83
C GLU A 283 -2.36 31.84 0.77
N VAL A 284 -2.85 30.65 1.15
CA VAL A 284 -2.90 29.44 0.30
C VAL A 284 -3.47 29.68 -1.09
N GLY A 285 -4.47 30.56 -1.25
CA GLY A 285 -5.01 30.92 -2.56
C GLY A 285 -3.99 31.55 -3.52
N ARG A 286 -2.97 32.25 -2.98
CA ARG A 286 -1.84 32.80 -3.75
C ARG A 286 -0.78 31.75 -4.05
N LEU A 287 -0.51 30.84 -3.11
CA LEU A 287 0.48 29.77 -3.27
C LEU A 287 0.01 28.68 -4.25
N TYR A 288 -1.30 28.46 -4.34
CA TYR A 288 -1.94 27.43 -5.15
C TYR A 288 -3.08 28.02 -5.99
N PRO A 289 -2.79 28.98 -6.90
CA PRO A 289 -3.82 29.71 -7.64
C PRO A 289 -4.59 28.83 -8.64
N SER A 290 -4.02 27.68 -9.00
CA SER A 290 -4.66 26.64 -9.82
C SER A 290 -5.77 25.89 -9.09
N LEU A 291 -5.82 25.97 -7.75
CA LEU A 291 -6.78 25.22 -6.94
C LEU A 291 -8.06 26.00 -6.67
N HIS A 292 -9.19 25.40 -7.04
CA HIS A 292 -10.51 25.91 -6.71
C HIS A 292 -10.92 25.52 -5.29
N LEU A 293 -10.32 26.18 -4.30
CA LEU A 293 -10.58 25.94 -2.87
C LEU A 293 -11.74 26.79 -2.36
N GLU A 294 -12.46 26.25 -1.37
CA GLU A 294 -13.50 26.98 -0.63
C GLU A 294 -13.08 27.14 0.83
N ARG A 295 -13.34 28.31 1.45
CA ARG A 295 -13.09 28.49 2.89
C ARG A 295 -14.23 27.92 3.74
N PRO A 296 -13.95 27.30 4.90
CA PRO A 296 -12.61 26.92 5.38
C PRO A 296 -11.97 25.88 4.45
N TYR A 297 -10.66 25.98 4.23
CA TYR A 297 -9.90 25.15 3.29
C TYR A 297 -9.81 23.68 3.74
N THR A 298 -9.98 23.45 5.03
CA THR A 298 -10.03 22.14 5.67
C THR A 298 -11.37 21.91 6.38
N THR A 299 -11.70 20.65 6.66
CA THR A 299 -12.89 20.28 7.42
C THR A 299 -12.66 18.99 8.18
N SER A 300 -13.28 18.82 9.35
CA SER A 300 -13.37 17.54 10.07
C SER A 300 -14.77 16.91 9.97
N SER A 301 -15.65 17.47 9.14
CA SER A 301 -16.99 16.94 8.90
C SER A 301 -16.91 15.75 7.95
N VAL A 302 -17.16 14.56 8.48
CA VAL A 302 -17.19 13.31 7.71
C VAL A 302 -18.50 13.14 6.93
N ASP A 303 -19.56 13.84 7.35
CA ASP A 303 -20.89 13.79 6.73
C ASP A 303 -20.96 14.65 5.46
N LYS A 304 -21.73 14.18 4.47
CA LYS A 304 -22.06 14.86 3.19
C LYS A 304 -20.83 15.17 2.33
N LYS A 305 -20.44 14.19 1.52
CA LYS A 305 -19.24 14.22 0.65
C LYS A 305 -19.20 15.44 -0.27
N GLU A 306 -20.36 15.94 -0.69
CA GLU A 306 -20.53 17.10 -1.56
C GLU A 306 -20.02 18.38 -0.89
N LEU A 307 -20.27 18.56 0.41
CA LEU A 307 -19.88 19.77 1.17
C LEU A 307 -18.37 19.88 1.41
N ARG A 308 -17.64 18.78 1.18
CA ARG A 308 -16.17 18.71 1.33
C ARG A 308 -15.44 18.52 0.01
N ALA A 309 -16.14 18.60 -1.13
CA ALA A 309 -15.54 18.37 -2.45
C ALA A 309 -14.38 19.34 -2.77
N LYS A 310 -14.44 20.57 -2.24
CA LYS A 310 -13.46 21.64 -2.38
C LYS A 310 -12.60 21.90 -1.13
N LYS A 311 -12.48 20.91 -0.24
CA LYS A 311 -11.76 21.02 1.04
C LYS A 311 -10.85 19.82 1.24
N VAL A 312 -9.87 19.95 2.14
CA VAL A 312 -9.14 18.78 2.67
C VAL A 312 -9.87 18.27 3.91
N LEU A 313 -10.29 17.01 3.89
CA LEU A 313 -10.83 16.33 5.05
C LEU A 313 -9.67 15.96 5.98
N VAL A 314 -9.73 16.48 7.20
CA VAL A 314 -8.93 16.04 8.35
C VAL A 314 -9.76 15.00 9.08
N ASP A 315 -9.60 13.75 8.66
CA ASP A 315 -10.49 12.66 8.99
C ASP A 315 -10.12 12.00 10.33
N TRP A 316 -11.13 11.87 11.20
CA TRP A 316 -11.06 11.18 12.47
C TRP A 316 -11.69 9.78 12.43
N SER A 317 -12.16 9.30 11.27
CA SER A 317 -12.96 8.08 11.12
C SER A 317 -12.28 6.80 11.61
N SER A 318 -10.95 6.77 11.69
CA SER A 318 -10.19 5.67 12.29
C SER A 318 -10.16 5.72 13.82
N MET A 319 -10.51 6.84 14.46
CA MET A 319 -10.56 6.98 15.93
C MET A 319 -11.91 6.46 16.46
N LYS A 320 -12.13 5.14 16.34
CA LYS A 320 -13.30 4.41 16.82
C LYS A 320 -12.93 2.95 17.16
N PRO A 321 -13.79 2.19 17.86
CA PRO A 321 -13.61 0.75 18.02
C PRO A 321 -13.49 0.07 16.65
N GLU A 322 -12.54 -0.86 16.51
CA GLU A 322 -12.17 -1.51 15.24
C GLU A 322 -11.77 -0.52 14.12
N GLY A 323 -11.46 0.73 14.48
CA GLY A 323 -10.86 1.68 13.56
C GLY A 323 -9.50 1.17 13.13
N ASP A 324 -9.20 1.30 11.84
CA ASP A 324 -8.03 0.68 11.24
C ASP A 324 -7.27 1.69 10.37
N TYR A 325 -6.05 1.31 10.03
CA TYR A 325 -5.17 2.09 9.18
C TYR A 325 -4.21 1.17 8.46
N ARG A 326 -3.80 1.53 7.24
CA ARG A 326 -2.77 0.77 6.54
C ARG A 326 -1.46 0.90 7.30
N ALA A 327 -0.86 -0.23 7.64
CA ALA A 327 0.42 -0.22 8.32
C ALA A 327 1.46 0.54 7.47
N PRO A 328 2.35 1.33 8.10
CA PRO A 328 3.59 1.76 7.46
C PRO A 328 4.24 0.61 6.69
N LEU A 329 4.69 0.91 5.47
CA LEU A 329 5.31 -0.02 4.53
C LEU A 329 4.39 -1.10 3.94
N SER A 330 3.11 -1.19 4.32
CA SER A 330 2.14 -2.08 3.64
C SER A 330 1.82 -1.60 2.22
N ILE A 331 1.66 -2.52 1.27
CA ILE A 331 1.28 -2.25 -0.13
C ILE A 331 -0.23 -2.00 -0.21
N HIS A 332 -0.66 -0.86 -0.76
CA HIS A 332 -2.07 -0.59 -1.05
C HIS A 332 -2.52 -1.42 -2.25
N TYR A 333 -3.47 -2.35 -2.04
CA TYR A 333 -3.84 -3.35 -3.03
C TYR A 333 -4.30 -2.77 -4.39
N LYS A 334 -4.91 -1.59 -4.42
CA LYS A 334 -5.35 -0.99 -5.70
C LYS A 334 -4.21 -0.36 -6.47
N THR A 335 -3.27 0.31 -5.82
CA THR A 335 -2.21 1.08 -6.51
C THR A 335 -0.92 0.28 -6.68
N GLY A 336 -0.69 -0.70 -5.80
CA GLY A 336 0.59 -1.41 -5.70
C GLY A 336 1.71 -0.57 -5.09
N LEU A 337 1.41 0.60 -4.53
CA LEU A 337 2.39 1.44 -3.84
C LEU A 337 2.37 1.18 -2.34
N ALA A 338 3.53 1.25 -1.70
CA ALA A 338 3.68 1.13 -0.26
C ALA A 338 3.16 2.39 0.47
N SER A 339 2.62 2.21 1.68
CA SER A 339 2.37 3.32 2.60
C SER A 339 3.69 3.78 3.20
N LEU A 340 4.39 4.67 2.49
CA LEU A 340 5.78 5.03 2.78
C LEU A 340 5.89 6.06 3.92
N PRO A 341 6.57 5.75 5.04
CA PRO A 341 7.03 6.74 6.01
C PRO A 341 7.95 7.78 5.37
N LEU A 342 7.78 9.04 5.74
CA LEU A 342 8.56 10.16 5.20
C LEU A 342 9.08 11.03 6.33
N GLU A 343 10.33 11.45 6.21
CA GLU A 343 10.79 12.58 6.99
C GLU A 343 10.10 13.87 6.54
N PRO A 344 9.79 14.81 7.45
CA PRO A 344 9.15 16.08 7.09
C PRO A 344 9.93 16.86 6.03
N SER A 345 11.27 16.84 6.12
CA SER A 345 12.20 17.47 5.18
C SER A 345 12.05 16.95 3.73
N GLN A 346 11.61 15.70 3.56
CA GLN A 346 11.49 15.04 2.27
C GLN A 346 10.10 15.26 1.63
N LEU A 347 9.12 15.71 2.40
CA LEU A 347 7.71 15.68 2.01
C LEU A 347 7.45 16.50 0.74
N MET A 348 7.99 17.72 0.66
CA MET A 348 7.73 18.60 -0.49
C MET A 348 8.31 18.03 -1.79
N SER A 349 9.49 17.42 -1.73
CA SER A 349 10.14 16.74 -2.87
C SER A 349 9.60 15.32 -3.16
N PHE A 350 8.75 14.76 -2.30
CA PHE A 350 8.30 13.38 -2.45
C PHE A 350 7.56 13.13 -3.78
N GLU A 351 7.97 12.11 -4.51
CA GLU A 351 7.25 11.63 -5.68
C GLU A 351 6.61 10.28 -5.41
N ARG A 352 5.44 10.01 -5.98
CA ARG A 352 4.73 8.73 -5.76
C ARG A 352 5.57 7.52 -6.18
N ALA A 353 6.46 7.67 -7.16
CA ALA A 353 7.39 6.63 -7.59
C ALA A 353 8.33 6.16 -6.46
N TRP A 354 8.62 7.02 -5.46
CA TRP A 354 9.43 6.63 -4.31
C TRP A 354 8.74 5.59 -3.42
N ALA A 355 7.42 5.47 -3.53
CA ALA A 355 6.61 4.49 -2.82
C ALA A 355 6.45 3.16 -3.60
N ASP A 356 7.15 2.99 -4.72
CA ASP A 356 7.19 1.71 -5.43
C ASP A 356 7.94 0.66 -4.58
N PRO A 357 7.32 -0.50 -4.25
CA PRO A 357 7.93 -1.46 -3.34
C PRO A 357 9.24 -2.07 -3.87
N LEU A 358 9.38 -2.26 -5.19
CA LEU A 358 10.63 -2.76 -5.78
C LEU A 358 11.75 -1.71 -5.68
N THR A 359 11.41 -0.43 -5.78
CA THR A 359 12.37 0.67 -5.56
C THR A 359 12.81 0.73 -4.09
N ILE A 360 11.89 0.56 -3.14
CA ILE A 360 12.20 0.53 -1.70
C ILE A 360 13.09 -0.68 -1.37
N ALA A 361 12.77 -1.85 -1.91
CA ALA A 361 13.52 -3.09 -1.73
C ALA A 361 15.00 -3.00 -2.15
N GLN A 362 15.36 -2.06 -3.02
CA GLN A 362 16.75 -1.82 -3.42
C GLN A 362 17.58 -1.09 -2.34
N GLY A 363 17.00 -0.76 -1.18
CA GLY A 363 17.75 -0.25 -0.02
C GLY A 363 18.23 1.19 -0.14
N ARG A 364 17.64 1.99 -1.04
CA ARG A 364 18.07 3.37 -1.30
C ARG A 364 17.59 4.39 -0.26
N LYS A 365 16.82 3.96 0.73
CA LYS A 365 16.27 4.83 1.79
C LYS A 365 16.52 4.20 3.15
N ASP A 366 16.99 5.02 4.08
CA ASP A 366 16.97 4.66 5.49
C ASP A 366 15.53 4.71 6.00
N LEU A 367 15.06 3.58 6.55
CA LEU A 367 13.73 3.42 7.13
C LEU A 367 13.80 3.15 8.64
N SER A 368 14.99 3.24 9.24
CA SER A 368 15.23 2.94 10.66
C SER A 368 14.36 3.79 11.59
N PHE A 369 14.10 5.05 11.25
CA PHE A 369 13.22 5.94 12.00
C PHE A 369 11.77 5.41 12.10
N ALA A 370 11.32 4.66 11.09
CA ALA A 370 9.99 4.06 11.09
C ALA A 370 9.93 2.78 11.94
N ARG A 371 11.05 2.13 12.24
CA ARG A 371 11.06 0.93 13.09
C ARG A 371 10.75 1.26 14.55
N ASN A 372 11.35 2.33 15.05
CA ASN A 372 11.32 2.71 16.47
C ASN A 372 10.61 4.04 16.65
N LEU A 373 9.35 4.13 16.20
CA LEU A 373 8.56 5.34 16.41
C LEU A 373 8.43 5.61 17.91
N PRO A 374 8.97 6.74 18.42
CA PRO A 374 8.86 7.08 19.81
C PRO A 374 7.40 7.19 20.27
N LEU A 375 7.16 6.88 21.54
CA LEU A 375 5.82 6.97 22.11
C LEU A 375 5.52 8.43 22.51
N THR A 376 4.31 8.88 22.19
CA THR A 376 3.78 10.20 22.52
C THR A 376 3.11 10.14 23.90
N PRO A 377 3.53 11.02 24.83
CA PRO A 377 2.82 11.22 26.09
C PRO A 377 1.39 11.74 25.83
N PRO A 378 0.36 11.22 26.52
CA PRO A 378 -1.03 11.68 26.36
C PRO A 378 -1.22 13.19 26.56
N GLU A 379 -0.42 13.80 27.42
CA GLU A 379 -0.43 15.24 27.73
C GLU A 379 -0.22 16.08 26.46
N GLY A 380 0.59 15.58 25.53
CA GLY A 380 0.84 16.28 24.28
C GLY A 380 -0.45 16.43 23.47
N LEU A 381 -1.20 15.35 23.31
CA LEU A 381 -2.49 15.38 22.61
C LEU A 381 -3.54 16.18 23.40
N LEU A 382 -3.54 16.08 24.73
CA LEU A 382 -4.49 16.82 25.56
C LEU A 382 -4.28 18.34 25.50
N SER A 383 -3.05 18.82 25.23
CA SER A 383 -2.75 20.26 25.06
C SER A 383 -3.39 20.89 23.81
N LEU A 384 -3.97 20.06 22.94
CA LEU A 384 -4.69 20.49 21.74
C LEU A 384 -6.17 20.80 22.01
N LEU A 385 -6.73 20.30 23.12
CA LEU A 385 -8.09 20.59 23.57
C LEU A 385 -8.12 21.90 24.35
#